data_AF-A0A222XBA3-F1
#
_entry.id   AF-A0A222XBA3-F1
#
_cell.length_a   1.000
_cell.length_b   1.000
_cell.length_c   1.000
_cell.angle_alpha   90.00
_cell.angle_beta   90.00
_cell.angle_gamma   90.00
#
_symmetry.space_group_name_H-M   'P 1'
#
loop_
_entity.id
_entity.type
_entity.pdbx_description
1 polymer ?
#
loop_
_entity_poly.entity_id
_entity_poly.type
_entity_poly.pdbx_seq_one_letter_code
_entity_poly.pdbx_strand_id
1 'polypeptide(L)'
;MPAYSGGVTVTQTEAPAAAPFRTFHVRVRAIERVCPSLLRVTFTGEDLHKFADNGFDQRIKFFLPLDCGYEGLLDLTQSGDWYGHWRALPDDQRHPIRTYTARGVRQDVRELDVDIVLHGDAGPASRWATSAQVGDELVVLGPNADATGPHGGVDFVPPLHTEAFLIAGDETALPAIANILERLPRDARGEALVEMPLSADRVHIDAPAGVTIHWLGRDGAPHGALLDPAVREAAARVLPRGSATELDAVPWAYDTDDMLWEVPVDPATGAPMRQDSPVYAWLAGESAVIRGLRRHLVTELGIDRKSVAFMGYWRHGKSEAS
;
A
#
# COMPACT_ATOMS: atom_id res chain seq x y z
N MET A 1 22.13 63.19 26.57
CA MET A 1 21.00 62.24 26.55
C MET A 1 20.99 61.54 25.20
N PRO A 2 21.60 60.36 25.03
CA PRO A 2 21.43 59.57 23.81
C PRO A 2 20.13 58.76 23.89
N ALA A 3 19.33 58.83 22.82
CA ALA A 3 18.08 58.08 22.68
C ALA A 3 18.39 56.60 22.39
N TYR A 4 17.84 55.71 23.23
CA TYR A 4 17.85 54.27 22.99
C TYR A 4 16.74 53.91 22.01
N SER A 5 17.11 53.46 20.81
CA SER A 5 16.23 52.78 19.86
C SER A 5 16.08 51.31 20.27
N GLY A 6 15.01 50.98 21.00
CA GLY A 6 14.62 49.61 21.29
C GLY A 6 13.95 48.98 20.08
N GLY A 7 14.72 48.31 19.22
CA GLY A 7 14.17 47.42 18.19
C GLY A 7 13.65 46.15 18.85
N VAL A 8 12.34 45.93 18.81
CA VAL A 8 11.72 44.67 19.21
C VAL A 8 11.95 43.68 18.07
N THR A 9 12.89 42.75 18.26
CA THR A 9 13.02 41.57 17.40
C THR A 9 11.82 40.67 17.69
N VAL A 10 10.82 40.68 16.79
CA VAL A 10 9.76 39.68 16.79
C VAL A 10 10.39 38.38 16.30
N THR A 11 10.71 37.48 17.22
CA THR A 11 11.05 36.10 16.87
C THR A 11 9.76 35.44 16.39
N GLN A 12 9.60 35.32 15.08
CA GLN A 12 8.55 34.49 14.49
C GLN A 12 8.89 33.05 14.86
N THR A 13 8.23 32.52 15.89
CA THR A 13 8.26 31.08 16.16
C THR A 13 7.48 30.42 15.03
N GLU A 14 8.19 29.89 14.03
CA GLU A 14 7.60 29.00 13.04
C GLU A 14 6.91 27.86 13.80
N ALA A 15 5.62 27.65 13.52
CA ALA A 15 4.93 26.49 14.02
C ALA A 15 5.66 25.22 13.53
N PRO A 16 5.81 24.18 14.37
CA PRO A 16 6.47 22.96 13.95
C PRO A 16 5.77 22.38 12.71
N ALA A 17 6.56 21.92 11.74
CA ALA A 17 6.04 21.31 10.52
C ALA A 17 5.11 20.13 10.87
N ALA A 18 3.97 20.04 10.19
CA ALA A 18 3.01 18.97 10.42
C ALA A 18 3.62 17.60 10.10
N ALA A 19 3.38 16.61 10.96
CA ALA A 19 3.85 15.25 10.76
C ALA A 19 3.25 14.65 9.47
N PRO A 20 4.02 13.86 8.70
CA PRO A 20 3.57 13.29 7.42
C PRO A 20 2.40 12.31 7.59
N PHE A 21 2.26 11.72 8.76
CA PHE A 21 1.13 10.86 9.12
C PHE A 21 0.48 11.37 10.39
N ARG A 22 -0.84 11.21 10.48
CA ARG A 22 -1.63 11.48 11.67
C ARG A 22 -2.71 10.43 11.86
N THR A 23 -3.25 10.38 13.07
CA THR A 23 -4.44 9.59 13.37
C THR A 23 -5.71 10.34 12.98
N PHE A 24 -6.68 9.57 12.49
CA PHE A 24 -8.01 10.02 12.09
C PHE A 24 -9.02 9.14 12.81
N HIS A 25 -9.84 9.75 13.67
CA HIS A 25 -11.01 9.10 14.20
C HIS A 25 -12.09 9.05 13.11
N VAL A 26 -12.56 7.84 12.81
CA VAL A 26 -13.50 7.60 11.72
C VAL A 26 -14.64 6.71 12.19
N ARG A 27 -15.77 6.82 11.50
CA ARG A 27 -16.90 5.90 11.62
C ARG A 27 -17.27 5.32 10.28
N VAL A 28 -17.77 4.10 10.26
CA VAL A 28 -18.30 3.46 9.06
C VAL A 28 -19.53 4.21 8.60
N ARG A 29 -19.47 4.75 7.38
CA ARG A 29 -20.59 5.42 6.70
C ARG A 29 -21.37 4.45 5.83
N ALA A 30 -20.68 3.59 5.09
CA ALA A 30 -21.29 2.62 4.19
C ALA A 30 -20.43 1.36 4.09
N ILE A 31 -21.09 0.25 3.78
CA ILE A 31 -20.48 -1.05 3.55
C ILE A 31 -21.07 -1.61 2.26
N GLU A 32 -20.21 -1.98 1.32
CA GLU A 32 -20.57 -2.53 0.02
C GLU A 32 -19.76 -3.79 -0.27
N ARG A 33 -20.44 -4.87 -0.69
CA ARG A 33 -19.76 -6.07 -1.17
C ARG A 33 -19.50 -5.94 -2.68
N VAL A 34 -18.31 -5.43 -3.04
CA VAL A 34 -17.95 -5.10 -4.43
C VAL A 34 -17.74 -6.35 -5.29
N CYS A 35 -17.32 -7.45 -4.68
CA CYS A 35 -17.34 -8.79 -5.27
C CYS A 35 -17.47 -9.84 -4.13
N PRO A 36 -17.68 -11.13 -4.43
CA PRO A 36 -17.85 -12.15 -3.40
C PRO A 36 -16.78 -12.11 -2.30
N SER A 37 -15.51 -11.87 -2.62
CA SER A 37 -14.41 -11.92 -1.64
C SER A 37 -13.92 -10.57 -1.14
N LEU A 38 -14.54 -9.45 -1.55
CA LEU A 38 -14.07 -8.11 -1.19
C LEU A 38 -15.21 -7.23 -0.67
N LEU A 39 -14.96 -6.60 0.48
CA LEU A 39 -15.85 -5.66 1.13
C LEU A 39 -15.24 -4.26 1.07
N ARG A 40 -15.91 -3.30 0.43
CA ARG A 40 -15.57 -1.89 0.53
C ARG A 40 -16.25 -1.31 1.76
N VAL A 41 -15.44 -0.71 2.62
CA VAL A 41 -15.93 0.09 3.76
C VAL A 41 -15.61 1.55 3.47
N THR A 42 -16.66 2.37 3.40
CA THR A 42 -16.53 3.82 3.32
C THR A 42 -16.59 4.38 4.73
N PHE A 43 -15.52 5.05 5.14
CA PHE A 43 -15.42 5.77 6.40
C PHE A 43 -15.76 7.25 6.22
N THR A 44 -16.28 7.87 7.27
CA THR A 44 -16.41 9.33 7.39
C THR A 44 -15.87 9.80 8.74
N GLY A 45 -15.49 11.07 8.85
CA GLY A 45 -14.94 11.65 10.07
C GLY A 45 -14.74 13.15 9.93
N GLU A 46 -14.69 13.87 11.05
CA GLU A 46 -14.58 15.34 11.02
C GLU A 46 -13.29 15.79 10.34
N ASP A 47 -12.20 15.08 10.59
CA ASP A 47 -10.86 15.41 10.13
C ASP A 47 -10.48 14.82 8.77
N LEU A 48 -11.36 14.04 8.11
CA LEU A 48 -11.00 13.41 6.82
C LEU A 48 -10.79 14.40 5.67
N HIS A 49 -11.19 15.67 5.82
CA HIS A 49 -10.77 16.74 4.89
C HIS A 49 -9.24 16.97 4.90
N LYS A 50 -8.53 16.47 5.91
CA LYS A 50 -7.07 16.54 6.06
C LYS A 50 -6.37 15.22 5.72
N PHE A 51 -7.10 14.23 5.22
CA PHE A 51 -6.50 12.98 4.77
C PHE A 51 -5.95 13.17 3.36
N ALA A 52 -4.64 13.06 3.16
CA ALA A 52 -4.04 13.30 1.84
C ALA A 52 -4.37 12.16 0.84
N ASP A 53 -4.72 12.50 -0.40
CA ASP A 53 -4.81 11.51 -1.49
C ASP A 53 -3.48 11.41 -2.23
N ASN A 54 -2.60 10.52 -1.75
CA ASN A 54 -1.35 10.20 -2.45
C ASN A 54 -1.56 9.15 -3.56
N GLY A 55 -2.73 8.50 -3.60
CA GLY A 55 -3.07 7.48 -4.59
C GLY A 55 -2.27 6.18 -4.52
N PHE A 56 -2.18 5.51 -5.67
CA PHE A 56 -1.42 4.27 -5.89
C PHE A 56 -1.61 3.23 -4.77
N ASP A 57 -0.51 2.75 -4.18
CA ASP A 57 -0.49 1.73 -3.14
C ASP A 57 -0.36 2.32 -1.72
N GLN A 58 -0.84 3.56 -1.50
CA GLN A 58 -0.76 4.26 -0.21
C GLN A 58 -1.24 3.40 0.95
N ARG A 59 -0.29 3.02 1.81
CA ARG A 59 -0.53 2.24 3.01
C ARG A 59 -1.05 3.10 4.14
N ILE A 60 -2.00 2.51 4.87
CA ILE A 60 -2.60 3.06 6.08
C ILE A 60 -2.63 1.98 7.16
N LYS A 61 -2.79 2.37 8.42
CA LYS A 61 -2.94 1.43 9.54
C LYS A 61 -4.31 1.58 10.17
N PHE A 62 -4.99 0.47 10.36
CA PHE A 62 -6.18 0.41 11.20
C PHE A 62 -5.76 0.04 12.62
N PHE A 63 -6.29 0.75 13.61
CA PHE A 63 -6.29 0.32 15.00
C PHE A 63 -7.62 -0.37 15.28
N LEU A 64 -7.61 -1.70 15.26
CA LEU A 64 -8.82 -2.52 15.37
C LEU A 64 -9.44 -2.39 16.78
N PRO A 65 -10.77 -2.56 16.92
CA PRO A 65 -11.45 -2.34 18.19
C PRO A 65 -10.91 -3.14 19.38
N LEU A 66 -10.86 -2.47 20.52
CA LEU A 66 -10.68 -3.00 21.88
C LEU A 66 -11.67 -2.31 22.82
N ASP A 67 -11.96 -2.92 23.97
CA ASP A 67 -12.95 -2.42 24.94
C ASP A 67 -12.53 -1.08 25.61
N CYS A 68 -11.27 -0.66 25.47
CA CYS A 68 -10.71 0.53 26.11
C CYS A 68 -11.06 1.86 25.44
N GLY A 69 -11.76 1.86 24.30
CA GLY A 69 -12.00 3.07 23.51
C GLY A 69 -10.75 3.52 22.75
N TYR A 70 -10.84 4.67 22.08
CA TYR A 70 -9.82 5.15 21.12
C TYR A 70 -9.05 6.40 21.57
N GLU A 71 -9.40 6.97 22.72
CA GLU A 71 -8.89 8.25 23.23
C GLU A 71 -7.37 8.24 23.34
N GLY A 72 -6.79 7.11 23.76
CA GLY A 72 -5.34 6.94 23.90
C GLY A 72 -4.54 6.95 22.59
N LEU A 73 -5.21 6.88 21.43
CA LEU A 73 -4.57 6.87 20.12
C LEU A 73 -4.60 8.22 19.40
N LEU A 74 -5.44 9.17 19.83
CA LEU A 74 -5.67 10.41 19.08
C LEU A 74 -4.42 11.30 19.02
N ASP A 75 -3.54 11.20 20.02
CA ASP A 75 -2.29 11.98 20.08
C ASP A 75 -1.03 11.16 19.76
N LEU A 76 -1.19 9.93 19.26
CA LEU A 76 -0.10 8.98 19.07
C LEU A 76 1.02 9.50 18.16
N THR A 77 0.69 10.35 17.19
CA THR A 77 1.64 10.88 16.20
C THR A 77 2.35 12.15 16.62
N GLN A 78 1.97 12.77 17.76
CA GLN A 78 2.58 14.03 18.19
C GLN A 78 4.06 13.88 18.61
N SER A 79 4.49 12.69 19.02
CA SER A 79 5.85 12.42 19.50
C SER A 79 6.87 12.09 18.40
N GLY A 80 6.43 11.91 17.15
CA GLY A 80 7.28 11.49 16.04
C GLY A 80 7.63 9.99 16.00
N ASP A 81 7.50 9.25 17.12
CA ASP A 81 7.63 7.78 17.20
C ASP A 81 6.32 7.14 17.66
N TRP A 82 5.31 7.19 16.79
CA TRP A 82 3.99 6.63 17.06
C TRP A 82 4.06 5.12 17.34
N TYR A 83 4.97 4.39 16.69
CA TYR A 83 5.06 2.93 16.79
C TYR A 83 5.72 2.49 18.09
N GLY A 84 6.78 3.17 18.53
CA GLY A 84 7.37 2.97 19.86
C GLY A 84 6.35 3.23 20.96
N HIS A 85 5.58 4.30 20.84
CA HIS A 85 4.51 4.64 21.79
C HIS A 85 3.41 3.57 21.82
N TRP A 86 2.91 3.15 20.66
CA TRP A 86 1.91 2.08 20.57
C TRP A 86 2.41 0.76 21.18
N ARG A 87 3.67 0.37 20.90
CA ARG A 87 4.26 -0.84 21.49
C ARG A 87 4.40 -0.77 23.00
N ALA A 88 4.58 0.42 23.56
CA ALA A 88 4.70 0.63 25.00
C ALA A 88 3.34 0.63 25.73
N LEU A 89 2.22 0.65 24.99
CA LEU A 89 0.89 0.55 25.60
C LEU A 89 0.71 -0.83 26.26
N PRO A 90 0.02 -0.87 27.42
CA PRO A 90 -0.47 -2.12 28.01
C PRO A 90 -1.27 -2.95 27.00
N ASP A 91 -1.23 -4.28 27.11
CA ASP A 91 -1.88 -5.17 26.13
C ASP A 91 -3.40 -4.94 25.99
N ASP A 92 -4.07 -4.50 27.06
CA ASP A 92 -5.51 -4.16 27.08
C ASP A 92 -5.83 -2.78 26.47
N GLN A 93 -4.81 -2.00 26.14
CA GLN A 93 -4.91 -0.69 25.47
C GLN A 93 -4.18 -0.67 24.11
N ARG A 94 -3.42 -1.72 23.79
CA ARG A 94 -2.66 -1.85 22.55
C ARG A 94 -3.54 -2.44 21.45
N HIS A 95 -4.32 -1.57 20.80
CA HIS A 95 -5.18 -1.96 19.69
C HIS A 95 -4.41 -2.74 18.62
N PRO A 96 -4.89 -3.92 18.18
CA PRO A 96 -4.25 -4.66 17.10
C PRO A 96 -4.19 -3.83 15.83
N ILE A 97 -3.00 -3.74 15.22
CA ILE A 97 -2.82 -2.98 14.00
C ILE A 97 -2.92 -3.88 12.78
N ARG A 98 -3.59 -3.42 11.72
CA ARG A 98 -3.49 -4.05 10.40
C ARG A 98 -3.23 -3.04 9.29
N THR A 99 -2.45 -3.44 8.31
CA THR A 99 -2.12 -2.62 7.13
C THR A 99 -3.18 -2.77 6.05
N TYR A 100 -3.63 -1.65 5.49
CA TYR A 100 -4.54 -1.61 4.33
C TYR A 100 -4.08 -0.58 3.31
N THR A 101 -4.71 -0.59 2.14
CA THR A 101 -4.56 0.43 1.10
C THR A 101 -5.71 1.44 1.16
N ALA A 102 -5.41 2.74 1.10
CA ALA A 102 -6.42 3.76 0.89
C ALA A 102 -6.97 3.66 -0.55
N ARG A 103 -8.17 3.11 -0.73
CA ARG A 103 -8.75 2.84 -2.06
C ARG A 103 -9.33 4.09 -2.72
N GLY A 104 -9.96 4.96 -1.95
CA GLY A 104 -10.55 6.19 -2.48
C GLY A 104 -10.57 7.26 -1.40
N VAL A 105 -10.06 8.45 -1.71
CA VAL A 105 -10.01 9.57 -0.78
C VAL A 105 -10.80 10.72 -1.38
N ARG A 106 -11.82 11.19 -0.67
CA ARG A 106 -12.68 12.31 -1.11
C ARG A 106 -12.75 13.34 0.02
N GLN A 107 -11.79 14.26 0.02
CA GLN A 107 -11.61 15.26 1.09
C GLN A 107 -12.79 16.22 1.21
N ASP A 108 -13.41 16.58 0.09
CA ASP A 108 -14.53 17.51 -0.02
C ASP A 108 -15.78 17.01 0.72
N VAL A 109 -16.06 15.70 0.63
CA VAL A 109 -17.16 15.04 1.34
C VAL A 109 -16.71 14.26 2.57
N ARG A 110 -15.42 14.32 2.92
CA ARG A 110 -14.83 13.67 4.10
C ARG A 110 -15.06 12.16 4.11
N GLU A 111 -14.66 11.50 3.04
CA GLU A 111 -14.78 10.06 2.89
C GLU A 111 -13.46 9.37 2.55
N LEU A 112 -13.27 8.18 3.12
CA LEU A 112 -12.16 7.27 2.84
C LEU A 112 -12.73 5.88 2.56
N ASP A 113 -12.49 5.35 1.37
CA ASP A 113 -12.79 3.96 1.04
C ASP A 113 -11.59 3.07 1.33
N VAL A 114 -11.86 1.91 1.91
CA VAL A 114 -10.90 0.84 2.10
C VAL A 114 -11.54 -0.48 1.69
N ASP A 115 -10.85 -1.20 0.81
CA ASP A 115 -11.26 -2.52 0.36
C ASP A 115 -10.61 -3.58 1.25
N ILE A 116 -11.44 -4.48 1.79
CA ILE A 116 -11.04 -5.49 2.77
C ILE A 116 -11.35 -6.86 2.20
N VAL A 117 -10.31 -7.68 2.09
CA VAL A 117 -10.43 -9.08 1.68
C VAL A 117 -11.17 -9.86 2.76
N LEU A 118 -12.15 -10.66 2.35
CA LEU A 118 -12.87 -11.57 3.22
C LEU A 118 -12.18 -12.94 3.18
N HIS A 119 -11.44 -13.28 4.22
CA HIS A 119 -10.64 -14.50 4.31
C HIS A 119 -10.91 -15.20 5.64
N GLY A 120 -11.98 -15.97 5.70
CA GLY A 120 -12.42 -16.69 6.91
C GLY A 120 -12.44 -15.80 8.16
N ASP A 121 -12.38 -16.40 9.34
CA ASP A 121 -12.60 -15.74 10.65
C ASP A 121 -11.34 -15.77 11.55
N ALA A 122 -10.19 -16.13 10.99
CA ALA A 122 -8.97 -16.44 11.74
C ALA A 122 -8.16 -15.24 12.25
N GLY A 123 -8.54 -13.99 11.98
CA GLY A 123 -7.79 -12.78 12.37
C GLY A 123 -8.67 -11.62 12.87
N PRO A 124 -8.13 -10.70 13.70
CA PRO A 124 -8.91 -9.60 14.26
C PRO A 124 -9.52 -8.69 13.19
N ALA A 125 -8.79 -8.45 12.10
CA ALA A 125 -9.28 -7.69 10.94
C ALA A 125 -10.47 -8.37 10.26
N SER A 126 -10.37 -9.68 10.00
CA SER A 126 -11.44 -10.42 9.33
C SER A 126 -12.68 -10.56 10.20
N ARG A 127 -12.50 -10.75 11.52
CA ARG A 127 -13.61 -10.72 12.49
C ARG A 127 -14.33 -9.39 12.46
N TRP A 128 -13.57 -8.30 12.57
CA TRP A 128 -14.14 -6.96 12.50
C TRP A 128 -14.89 -6.74 11.18
N ALA A 129 -14.26 -7.03 10.04
CA ALA A 129 -14.86 -6.82 8.72
C ALA A 129 -16.16 -7.62 8.51
N THR A 130 -16.25 -8.82 9.08
CA THR A 130 -17.45 -9.67 9.00
C THR A 130 -18.60 -9.15 9.87
N SER A 131 -18.30 -8.51 10.99
CA SER A 131 -19.31 -7.98 11.92
C SER A 131 -19.56 -6.48 11.78
N ALA A 132 -18.79 -5.77 10.94
CA ALA A 132 -18.83 -4.33 10.83
C ALA A 132 -20.22 -3.82 10.44
N GLN A 133 -20.63 -2.72 11.07
CA GLN A 133 -21.91 -2.05 10.83
C GLN A 133 -21.71 -0.55 10.59
N VAL A 134 -22.69 0.07 9.93
CA VAL A 134 -22.73 1.53 9.81
C VAL A 134 -22.79 2.14 11.22
N GLY A 135 -21.90 3.08 11.49
CA GLY A 135 -21.70 3.70 12.80
C GLY A 135 -20.51 3.17 13.59
N ASP A 136 -19.97 1.99 13.26
CA ASP A 136 -18.79 1.44 13.94
C ASP A 136 -17.60 2.39 13.83
N GLU A 137 -16.85 2.56 14.92
CA GLU A 137 -15.75 3.51 15.01
C GLU A 137 -14.40 2.81 14.89
N LEU A 138 -13.41 3.54 14.35
CA LEU A 138 -12.01 3.15 14.28
C LEU A 138 -11.10 4.36 14.35
N VAL A 139 -9.83 4.12 14.68
CA VAL A 139 -8.74 5.04 14.36
C VAL A 139 -7.95 4.52 13.17
N VAL A 140 -7.72 5.40 12.21
CA VAL A 140 -6.86 5.16 11.03
C VAL A 140 -5.62 6.04 11.14
N LEU A 141 -4.43 5.44 11.00
CA LEU A 141 -3.21 6.18 10.73
C LEU A 141 -3.05 6.35 9.22
N GLY A 142 -2.99 7.58 8.74
CA GLY A 142 -2.89 7.88 7.31
C GLY A 142 -2.10 9.15 7.01
N PRO A 143 -1.86 9.43 5.72
CA PRO A 143 -1.09 10.59 5.30
C PRO A 143 -1.84 11.90 5.60
N ASN A 144 -1.08 12.89 6.06
CA ASN A 144 -1.59 14.16 6.53
C ASN A 144 -1.48 15.25 5.45
N ALA A 145 -2.61 15.80 5.00
CA ALA A 145 -2.66 16.84 3.97
C ALA A 145 -2.03 18.17 4.44
N ASP A 146 -1.93 18.39 5.76
CA ASP A 146 -1.26 19.58 6.31
C ASP A 146 0.28 19.47 6.22
N ALA A 147 0.82 18.28 5.96
CA ALA A 147 2.27 18.05 5.87
C ALA A 147 2.80 18.35 4.47
N THR A 148 3.98 18.96 4.42
CA THR A 148 4.71 19.23 3.19
C THR A 148 5.77 18.17 2.92
N GLY A 149 6.00 17.85 1.65
CA GLY A 149 7.01 16.86 1.25
C GLY A 149 6.45 15.43 1.17
N PRO A 150 7.32 14.42 1.03
CA PRO A 150 6.89 13.04 0.89
C PRO A 150 6.31 12.52 2.21
N HIS A 151 5.08 12.00 2.18
CA HIS A 151 4.50 11.35 3.36
C HIS A 151 5.12 9.97 3.59
N GLY A 152 5.40 9.23 2.51
CA GLY A 152 5.78 7.82 2.54
C GLY A 152 4.58 6.87 2.47
N GLY A 153 4.86 5.57 2.40
CA GLY A 153 3.82 4.54 2.34
C GLY A 153 3.26 4.27 0.94
N VAL A 154 3.83 4.87 -0.11
CA VAL A 154 3.62 4.56 -1.53
C VAL A 154 4.92 3.97 -2.06
N ASP A 155 4.87 2.79 -2.67
CA ASP A 155 6.02 2.11 -3.24
C ASP A 155 5.88 1.83 -4.74
N PHE A 156 4.75 2.22 -5.36
CA PHE A 156 4.65 2.37 -6.80
C PHE A 156 5.41 3.63 -7.24
N VAL A 157 6.69 3.46 -7.56
CA VAL A 157 7.59 4.54 -7.96
C VAL A 157 8.30 4.14 -9.26
N PRO A 158 7.59 4.18 -10.41
CA PRO A 158 8.15 3.78 -11.68
C PRO A 158 9.19 4.78 -12.19
N PRO A 159 10.14 4.35 -13.04
CA PRO A 159 10.97 5.24 -13.84
C PRO A 159 10.13 6.26 -14.62
N LEU A 160 10.67 7.47 -14.82
CA LEU A 160 10.01 8.57 -15.52
C LEU A 160 9.53 8.17 -16.93
N HIS A 161 10.33 7.35 -17.61
CA HIS A 161 10.02 6.77 -18.91
C HIS A 161 9.98 5.25 -18.79
N THR A 162 8.76 4.71 -18.78
CA THR A 162 8.51 3.27 -18.71
C THR A 162 7.79 2.82 -19.98
N GLU A 163 8.39 1.91 -20.76
CA GLU A 163 7.77 1.45 -22.03
C GLU A 163 6.63 0.44 -21.79
N ALA A 164 6.78 -0.44 -20.80
CA ALA A 164 5.78 -1.43 -20.43
C ALA A 164 5.69 -1.65 -18.90
N PHE A 165 4.48 -1.88 -18.41
CA PHE A 165 4.20 -2.23 -17.02
C PHE A 165 3.89 -3.72 -16.87
N LEU A 166 4.44 -4.35 -15.84
CA LEU A 166 4.05 -5.69 -15.39
C LEU A 166 3.59 -5.59 -13.93
N ILE A 167 2.29 -5.53 -13.72
CA ILE A 167 1.69 -5.37 -12.39
C ILE A 167 1.08 -6.71 -11.98
N ALA A 168 1.38 -7.23 -10.79
CA ALA A 168 0.82 -8.50 -10.38
C ALA A 168 0.57 -8.59 -8.87
N GLY A 169 -0.45 -9.35 -8.49
CA GLY A 169 -0.71 -9.63 -7.09
C GLY A 169 -1.91 -10.50 -6.85
N ASP A 170 -2.12 -10.84 -5.57
CA ASP A 170 -3.33 -11.54 -5.11
C ASP A 170 -4.42 -10.54 -4.67
N GLU A 171 -5.51 -11.05 -4.11
CA GLU A 171 -6.65 -10.24 -3.68
C GLU A 171 -6.31 -9.15 -2.65
N THR A 172 -5.22 -9.32 -1.89
CA THR A 172 -4.77 -8.33 -0.91
C THR A 172 -4.11 -7.12 -1.59
N ALA A 173 -3.57 -7.31 -2.79
CA ALA A 173 -2.95 -6.26 -3.59
C ALA A 173 -3.95 -5.61 -4.57
N LEU A 174 -5.11 -6.21 -4.82
CA LEU A 174 -6.12 -5.67 -5.74
C LEU A 174 -6.45 -4.17 -5.50
N PRO A 175 -6.63 -3.68 -4.27
CA PRO A 175 -6.95 -2.27 -4.06
C PRO A 175 -5.85 -1.32 -4.56
N ALA A 176 -4.58 -1.69 -4.32
CA ALA A 176 -3.42 -0.97 -4.83
C ALA A 176 -3.30 -1.07 -6.35
N ILE A 177 -3.48 -2.27 -6.92
CA ILE A 177 -3.46 -2.49 -8.37
C ILE A 177 -4.52 -1.62 -9.06
N ALA A 178 -5.75 -1.59 -8.55
CA ALA A 178 -6.81 -0.77 -9.11
C ALA A 178 -6.44 0.72 -9.08
N ASN A 179 -5.96 1.22 -7.93
CA ASN A 179 -5.50 2.60 -7.78
C ASN A 179 -4.35 2.98 -8.72
N ILE A 180 -3.40 2.06 -8.93
CA ILE A 180 -2.26 2.24 -9.84
C ILE A 180 -2.79 2.36 -11.26
N LEU A 181 -3.58 1.38 -11.71
CA LEU A 181 -4.09 1.33 -13.08
C LEU A 181 -4.95 2.55 -13.42
N GLU A 182 -5.82 2.99 -12.51
CA GLU A 182 -6.69 4.16 -12.70
C GLU A 182 -5.90 5.49 -12.84
N ARG A 183 -4.67 5.53 -12.32
CA ARG A 183 -3.79 6.72 -12.31
C ARG A 183 -2.62 6.64 -13.29
N LEU A 184 -2.45 5.54 -14.01
CA LEU A 184 -1.42 5.44 -15.05
C LEU A 184 -1.70 6.43 -16.20
N PRO A 185 -0.65 6.89 -16.91
CA PRO A 185 -0.81 7.59 -18.18
C PRO A 185 -1.71 6.78 -19.14
N ARG A 186 -2.59 7.46 -19.87
CA ARG A 186 -3.58 6.76 -20.73
C ARG A 186 -2.97 6.07 -21.94
N ASP A 187 -1.73 6.40 -22.28
CA ASP A 187 -0.90 5.74 -23.28
C ASP A 187 -0.01 4.61 -22.72
N ALA A 188 -0.06 4.36 -21.40
CA ALA A 188 0.67 3.26 -20.78
C ALA A 188 0.26 1.91 -21.38
N ARG A 189 1.25 1.01 -21.44
CA ARG A 189 1.11 -0.33 -22.01
C ARG A 189 1.56 -1.38 -21.02
N GLY A 190 1.02 -2.58 -21.10
CA GLY A 190 1.49 -3.68 -20.26
C GLY A 190 0.43 -4.71 -19.92
N GLU A 191 0.69 -5.45 -18.85
CA GLU A 191 -0.18 -6.49 -18.33
C GLU A 191 -0.34 -6.34 -16.81
N ALA A 192 -1.56 -6.53 -16.32
CA ALA A 192 -1.91 -6.60 -14.91
C ALA A 192 -2.49 -7.98 -14.60
N LEU A 193 -1.91 -8.71 -13.66
CA LEU A 193 -2.32 -10.07 -13.29
C LEU A 193 -2.81 -10.10 -11.86
N VAL A 194 -4.10 -10.38 -11.67
CA VAL A 194 -4.75 -10.35 -10.35
C VAL A 194 -5.31 -11.73 -10.03
N GLU A 195 -4.69 -12.40 -9.07
CA GLU A 195 -5.18 -13.67 -8.54
C GLU A 195 -6.22 -13.43 -7.44
N MET A 196 -7.39 -14.04 -7.60
CA MET A 196 -8.53 -13.84 -6.71
C MET A 196 -9.03 -15.18 -6.16
N PRO A 197 -9.71 -15.21 -5.00
CA PRO A 197 -10.25 -16.45 -4.45
C PRO A 197 -11.21 -17.18 -5.39
N LEU A 198 -12.11 -16.45 -6.04
CA LEU A 198 -13.14 -16.99 -6.93
C LEU A 198 -13.03 -16.38 -8.33
N SER A 199 -13.38 -17.13 -9.36
CA SER A 199 -13.46 -16.61 -10.74
C SER A 199 -14.48 -15.48 -10.92
N ALA A 200 -15.46 -15.40 -10.02
CA ALA A 200 -16.46 -14.34 -9.95
C ALA A 200 -15.94 -13.05 -9.29
N ASP A 201 -14.78 -13.08 -8.63
CA ASP A 201 -14.18 -11.91 -8.01
C ASP A 201 -13.51 -11.05 -9.09
N ARG A 202 -14.32 -10.21 -9.73
CA ARG A 202 -13.86 -9.26 -10.73
C ARG A 202 -14.52 -7.92 -10.46
N VAL A 203 -13.74 -6.85 -10.57
CA VAL A 203 -14.25 -5.48 -10.46
C VAL A 203 -13.94 -4.70 -11.72
N HIS A 204 -14.74 -3.67 -11.98
CA HIS A 204 -14.42 -2.72 -13.03
C HIS A 204 -13.22 -1.85 -12.59
N ILE A 205 -12.24 -1.69 -13.47
CA ILE A 205 -11.07 -0.84 -13.29
C ILE A 205 -10.90 -0.01 -14.55
N ASP A 206 -10.88 1.32 -14.42
CA ASP A 206 -10.66 2.26 -15.53
C ASP A 206 -9.16 2.34 -15.89
N ALA A 207 -8.64 1.25 -16.45
CA ALA A 207 -7.24 1.16 -16.87
C ALA A 207 -6.99 1.77 -18.27
N PRO A 208 -5.73 2.16 -18.59
CA PRO A 208 -5.33 2.51 -19.94
C PRO A 208 -5.65 1.40 -20.95
N ALA A 209 -6.08 1.76 -22.16
CA ALA A 209 -6.45 0.79 -23.20
C ALA A 209 -5.26 -0.10 -23.64
N GLY A 210 -4.02 0.34 -23.40
CA GLY A 210 -2.80 -0.42 -23.68
C GLY A 210 -2.45 -1.45 -22.60
N VAL A 211 -3.16 -1.49 -21.48
CA VAL A 211 -2.92 -2.42 -20.37
C VAL A 211 -4.00 -3.51 -20.36
N THR A 212 -3.58 -4.77 -20.46
CA THR A 212 -4.50 -5.91 -20.38
C THR A 212 -4.60 -6.40 -18.93
N ILE A 213 -5.82 -6.54 -18.40
CA ILE A 213 -6.06 -7.06 -17.05
C ILE A 213 -6.47 -8.54 -17.13
N HIS A 214 -5.72 -9.39 -16.45
CA HIS A 214 -5.94 -10.83 -16.33
C HIS A 214 -6.45 -11.17 -14.94
N TRP A 215 -7.68 -11.68 -14.86
CA TRP A 215 -8.30 -12.17 -13.63
C TRP A 215 -8.10 -13.67 -13.49
N LEU A 216 -7.44 -14.10 -12.41
CA LEU A 216 -7.07 -15.49 -12.16
C LEU A 216 -7.83 -16.01 -10.93
N GLY A 217 -9.01 -16.58 -11.13
CA GLY A 217 -9.81 -17.15 -10.05
C GLY A 217 -9.24 -18.50 -9.58
N ARG A 218 -8.83 -18.59 -8.32
CA ARG A 218 -8.29 -19.84 -7.75
C ARG A 218 -9.31 -20.95 -7.67
N ASP A 219 -10.57 -20.63 -7.34
CA ASP A 219 -11.68 -21.59 -7.23
C ASP A 219 -11.30 -22.86 -6.42
N GLY A 220 -10.56 -22.66 -5.32
CA GLY A 220 -10.05 -23.72 -4.44
C GLY A 220 -8.59 -24.12 -4.66
N ALA A 221 -7.91 -23.60 -5.69
CA ALA A 221 -6.47 -23.75 -5.85
C ALA A 221 -5.68 -22.99 -4.75
N PRO A 222 -4.44 -23.42 -4.43
CA PRO A 222 -3.56 -22.68 -3.51
C PRO A 222 -3.17 -21.29 -4.07
N HIS A 223 -2.84 -20.36 -3.17
CA HIS A 223 -2.25 -19.07 -3.54
C HIS A 223 -1.00 -19.23 -4.41
N GLY A 224 -0.91 -18.42 -5.46
CA GLY A 224 0.19 -18.41 -6.41
C GLY A 224 0.16 -19.51 -7.47
N ALA A 225 -0.73 -20.51 -7.34
CA ALA A 225 -0.81 -21.60 -8.30
C ALA A 225 -1.19 -21.13 -9.71
N LEU A 226 -1.92 -20.01 -9.81
CA LEU A 226 -2.28 -19.40 -11.08
C LEU A 226 -1.45 -18.15 -11.36
N LEU A 227 -1.13 -17.36 -10.32
CA LEU A 227 -0.36 -16.14 -10.47
C LEU A 227 1.07 -16.40 -10.99
N ASP A 228 1.78 -17.39 -10.42
CA ASP A 228 3.17 -17.68 -10.80
C ASP A 228 3.31 -18.01 -12.31
N PRO A 229 2.61 -19.01 -12.86
CA PRO A 229 2.74 -19.32 -14.29
C PRO A 229 2.29 -18.16 -15.18
N ALA A 230 1.21 -17.44 -14.82
CA ALA A 230 0.70 -16.35 -15.65
C ALA A 230 1.68 -15.17 -15.73
N VAL A 231 2.34 -14.82 -14.61
CA VAL A 231 3.35 -13.75 -14.59
C VAL A 231 4.59 -14.15 -15.40
N ARG A 232 5.02 -15.42 -15.34
CA ARG A 232 6.14 -15.92 -16.17
C ARG A 232 5.82 -15.80 -17.66
N GLU A 233 4.61 -16.16 -18.06
CA GLU A 233 4.14 -16.04 -19.44
C GLU A 233 4.03 -14.57 -19.89
N ALA A 234 3.50 -13.69 -19.04
CA ALA A 234 3.41 -12.26 -19.29
C ALA A 234 4.81 -11.64 -19.44
N ALA A 235 5.73 -11.92 -18.51
CA ALA A 235 7.10 -11.44 -18.57
C ALA A 235 7.78 -11.78 -19.91
N ALA A 236 7.58 -13.00 -20.44
CA ALA A 236 8.11 -13.38 -21.75
C ALA A 236 7.54 -12.56 -22.93
N ARG A 237 6.37 -11.92 -22.78
CA ARG A 237 5.74 -11.05 -23.78
C ARG A 237 6.12 -9.58 -23.65
N VAL A 238 6.13 -9.05 -22.42
CA VAL A 238 6.42 -7.62 -22.18
C VAL A 238 7.92 -7.30 -22.17
N LEU A 239 8.79 -8.28 -21.97
CA LEU A 239 10.24 -8.03 -21.97
C LEU A 239 10.83 -7.91 -23.38
N PRO A 240 11.69 -6.92 -23.63
CA PRO A 240 12.48 -6.88 -24.86
C PRO A 240 13.37 -8.12 -24.95
N ARG A 241 13.29 -8.85 -26.06
CA ARG A 241 14.22 -9.96 -26.32
C ARG A 241 15.64 -9.40 -26.45
N GLY A 242 16.54 -9.78 -25.54
CA GLY A 242 17.99 -9.59 -25.71
C GLY A 242 18.68 -8.53 -24.84
N SER A 243 18.02 -7.89 -23.89
CA SER A 243 18.69 -6.99 -22.93
C SER A 243 19.17 -7.77 -21.70
N ALA A 244 20.28 -8.48 -21.83
CA ALA A 244 21.02 -8.93 -20.66
C ALA A 244 21.65 -7.70 -20.00
N THR A 245 21.03 -7.20 -18.93
CA THR A 245 21.63 -6.12 -18.13
C THR A 245 22.67 -6.75 -17.21
N GLU A 246 23.83 -6.10 -17.04
CA GLU A 246 24.78 -6.51 -15.99
C GLU A 246 24.06 -6.56 -14.65
N LEU A 247 23.94 -7.77 -14.10
CA LEU A 247 23.42 -7.98 -12.77
C LEU A 247 24.42 -7.41 -11.78
N ASP A 248 24.07 -6.32 -11.10
CA ASP A 248 24.81 -5.87 -9.92
C ASP A 248 24.84 -7.04 -8.92
N ALA A 249 26.02 -7.62 -8.70
CA ALA A 249 26.23 -8.71 -7.75
C ALA A 249 26.05 -8.18 -6.33
N VAL A 250 24.82 -8.16 -5.84
CA VAL A 250 24.53 -7.89 -4.43
C VAL A 250 24.44 -9.22 -3.69
N PRO A 251 25.18 -9.40 -2.58
CA PRO A 251 25.14 -10.62 -1.80
C PRO A 251 23.71 -10.98 -1.40
N TRP A 252 23.29 -12.18 -1.81
CA TRP A 252 22.10 -12.85 -1.34
C TRP A 252 22.25 -13.07 0.17
N ALA A 253 21.39 -12.51 0.99
CA ALA A 253 21.28 -12.91 2.39
C ALA A 253 19.92 -12.50 2.94
N TYR A 254 18.87 -13.15 2.43
CA TYR A 254 17.58 -13.15 3.11
C TYR A 254 17.09 -14.60 3.24
N ASP A 255 17.87 -15.38 3.97
CA ASP A 255 17.39 -16.56 4.69
C ASP A 255 16.95 -16.14 6.10
N THR A 256 16.31 -14.97 6.20
CA THR A 256 15.64 -14.53 7.42
C THR A 256 14.14 -14.69 7.22
N ASP A 257 13.47 -14.88 8.34
CA ASP A 257 12.04 -15.15 8.43
C ASP A 257 11.17 -13.91 8.12
N ASP A 258 11.80 -12.85 7.59
CA ASP A 258 11.30 -11.51 7.33
C ASP A 258 10.52 -11.43 6.00
N MET A 259 9.55 -10.52 5.96
CA MET A 259 8.74 -10.22 4.78
C MET A 259 9.60 -9.54 3.71
N LEU A 260 9.48 -9.97 2.45
CA LEU A 260 10.20 -9.38 1.33
C LEU A 260 9.66 -7.98 1.05
N TRP A 261 10.51 -6.95 1.15
CA TRP A 261 10.15 -5.58 0.77
C TRP A 261 11.31 -4.91 0.05
N GLU A 262 11.18 -4.75 -1.27
CA GLU A 262 12.20 -4.13 -2.12
C GLU A 262 11.54 -3.15 -3.09
N VAL A 263 12.02 -1.91 -3.09
CA VAL A 263 11.47 -0.82 -3.89
C VAL A 263 12.64 -0.07 -4.52
N PRO A 264 12.63 0.19 -5.84
CA PRO A 264 13.79 0.71 -6.55
C PRO A 264 13.86 2.23 -6.46
N VAL A 265 14.02 2.74 -5.23
CA VAL A 265 14.14 4.17 -4.95
C VAL A 265 15.47 4.53 -4.31
N ASP A 266 15.95 5.73 -4.58
CA ASP A 266 17.07 6.33 -3.89
C ASP A 266 16.71 6.53 -2.40
N PRO A 267 17.47 5.96 -1.45
CA PRO A 267 17.11 6.03 -0.02
C PRO A 267 17.11 7.44 0.58
N ALA A 268 17.80 8.41 -0.04
CA ALA A 268 17.89 9.77 0.46
C ALA A 268 16.75 10.65 -0.06
N THR A 269 16.25 10.37 -1.26
CA THR A 269 15.30 11.24 -1.97
C THR A 269 13.94 10.60 -2.21
N GLY A 270 13.84 9.26 -2.16
CA GLY A 270 12.65 8.50 -2.54
C GLY A 270 12.36 8.50 -4.04
N ALA A 271 13.26 9.07 -4.86
CA ALA A 271 13.09 9.11 -6.31
C ALA A 271 13.39 7.74 -6.96
N PRO A 272 12.81 7.42 -8.12
CA PRO A 272 13.15 6.21 -8.86
C PRO A 272 14.67 6.10 -9.10
N MET A 273 15.25 4.91 -8.93
CA MET A 273 16.67 4.65 -9.18
C MET A 273 17.05 4.71 -10.67
N ARG A 274 16.06 4.72 -11.57
CA ARG A 274 16.21 4.82 -13.03
C ARG A 274 15.29 5.89 -13.57
N GLN A 275 15.76 6.63 -14.57
CA GLN A 275 14.92 7.54 -15.33
C GLN A 275 14.17 6.80 -16.45
N ASP A 276 14.85 5.86 -17.11
CA ASP A 276 14.31 5.09 -18.22
C ASP A 276 14.36 3.59 -17.92
N SER A 277 13.30 2.88 -18.28
CA SER A 277 13.30 1.43 -18.29
C SER A 277 12.33 0.85 -19.34
N PRO A 278 12.73 -0.19 -20.08
CA PRO A 278 11.82 -0.87 -20.99
C PRO A 278 10.68 -1.58 -20.24
N VAL A 279 10.87 -1.91 -18.96
CA VAL A 279 9.85 -2.56 -18.14
C VAL A 279 9.89 -2.03 -16.71
N TYR A 280 8.74 -1.72 -16.14
CA TYR A 280 8.60 -1.58 -14.70
C TYR A 280 7.68 -2.67 -14.17
N ALA A 281 8.20 -3.46 -13.23
CA ALA A 281 7.43 -4.52 -12.61
C ALA A 281 7.08 -4.14 -11.16
N TRP A 282 5.81 -4.30 -10.78
CA TRP A 282 5.32 -4.08 -9.42
C TRP A 282 4.55 -5.32 -8.99
N LEU A 283 4.99 -5.98 -7.93
CA LEU A 283 4.45 -7.24 -7.48
C LEU A 283 4.18 -7.24 -5.98
N ALA A 284 2.93 -7.51 -5.58
CA ALA A 284 2.56 -7.56 -4.18
C ALA A 284 1.57 -8.70 -3.84
N GLY A 285 1.69 -9.31 -2.66
CA GLY A 285 0.81 -10.41 -2.23
C GLY A 285 1.49 -11.37 -1.25
N GLU A 286 1.15 -12.65 -1.33
CA GLU A 286 1.74 -13.70 -0.49
C GLU A 286 3.28 -13.79 -0.65
N SER A 287 4.00 -13.68 0.46
CA SER A 287 5.45 -13.48 0.49
C SER A 287 6.26 -14.56 -0.22
N ALA A 288 5.88 -15.83 -0.15
CA ALA A 288 6.60 -16.92 -0.80
C ALA A 288 6.38 -16.90 -2.32
N VAL A 289 5.16 -16.61 -2.77
CA VAL A 289 4.83 -16.43 -4.20
C VAL A 289 5.62 -15.26 -4.79
N ILE A 290 5.57 -14.08 -4.15
CA ILE A 290 6.30 -12.89 -4.60
C ILE A 290 7.81 -13.14 -4.63
N ARG A 291 8.37 -13.83 -3.63
CA ARG A 291 9.79 -14.22 -3.62
C ARG A 291 10.16 -15.14 -4.79
N GLY A 292 9.27 -16.08 -5.14
CA GLY A 292 9.44 -16.96 -6.30
C GLY A 292 9.46 -16.20 -7.63
N LEU A 293 8.52 -15.27 -7.80
CA LEU A 293 8.43 -14.39 -8.97
C LEU A 293 9.62 -13.44 -9.07
N ARG A 294 10.10 -12.91 -7.94
CA ARG A 294 11.31 -12.08 -7.91
C ARG A 294 12.52 -12.81 -8.47
N ARG A 295 12.76 -14.04 -8.00
CA ARG A 295 13.87 -14.86 -8.50
C ARG A 295 13.75 -15.07 -10.01
N HIS A 296 12.55 -15.34 -10.52
CA HIS A 296 12.35 -15.48 -11.95
C HIS A 296 12.67 -14.19 -12.73
N LEU A 297 12.06 -13.07 -12.34
CA LEU A 297 12.21 -11.80 -13.05
C LEU A 297 13.65 -11.26 -13.03
N VAL A 298 14.30 -11.27 -11.87
CA VAL A 298 15.63 -10.67 -11.70
C VAL A 298 16.75 -11.67 -12.03
N THR A 299 16.68 -12.91 -11.51
CA THR A 299 17.78 -13.88 -11.66
C THR A 299 17.70 -14.67 -12.96
N GLU A 300 16.50 -15.11 -13.36
CA GLU A 300 16.34 -15.98 -14.54
C GLU A 300 16.19 -15.16 -15.83
N LEU A 301 15.44 -14.05 -15.79
CA LEU A 301 15.20 -13.18 -16.97
C LEU A 301 16.13 -11.96 -17.06
N GLY A 302 16.87 -11.64 -15.99
CA GLY A 302 17.85 -10.55 -16.00
C GLY A 302 17.26 -9.14 -16.01
N ILE A 303 16.01 -8.96 -15.54
CA ILE A 303 15.44 -7.62 -15.37
C ILE A 303 16.27 -6.86 -14.32
N ASP A 304 16.64 -5.62 -14.63
CA ASP A 304 17.32 -4.75 -13.67
C ASP A 304 16.43 -4.55 -12.43
N ARG A 305 16.95 -4.94 -11.26
CA ARG A 305 16.28 -4.76 -9.96
C ARG A 305 15.88 -3.31 -9.68
N LYS A 306 16.55 -2.33 -10.31
CA LYS A 306 16.21 -0.90 -10.23
C LYS A 306 14.93 -0.54 -11.02
N SER A 307 14.28 -1.51 -11.64
CA SER A 307 13.01 -1.39 -12.34
C SER A 307 11.95 -2.37 -11.81
N VAL A 308 12.15 -2.91 -10.60
CA VAL A 308 11.19 -3.85 -10.01
C VAL A 308 10.93 -3.53 -8.55
N ALA A 309 9.65 -3.50 -8.16
CA ALA A 309 9.18 -3.44 -6.79
C ALA A 309 8.54 -4.78 -6.38
N PHE A 310 8.93 -5.30 -5.21
CA PHE A 310 8.41 -6.54 -4.64
C PHE A 310 7.99 -6.33 -3.19
N MET A 311 6.74 -6.63 -2.88
CA MET A 311 6.19 -6.48 -1.53
C MET A 311 5.41 -7.72 -1.10
N GLY A 312 5.95 -8.48 -0.15
CA GLY A 312 5.18 -9.47 0.58
C GLY A 312 4.21 -8.75 1.50
N TYR A 313 2.91 -8.76 1.19
CA TYR A 313 1.87 -8.12 2.00
C TYR A 313 1.45 -9.00 3.19
N TRP A 314 1.53 -10.32 3.01
CA TRP A 314 1.21 -11.29 4.04
C TRP A 314 2.00 -12.58 3.82
N ARG A 315 1.91 -13.51 4.76
CA ARG A 315 2.54 -14.83 4.64
C ARG A 315 1.64 -15.90 5.23
N HIS A 316 1.46 -16.98 4.49
CA HIS A 316 0.63 -18.09 4.97
C HIS A 316 1.19 -18.65 6.29
N GLY A 317 0.31 -18.86 7.28
CA GLY A 317 0.67 -19.36 8.60
C GLY A 317 1.31 -18.33 9.55
N LYS A 318 1.45 -17.06 9.15
CA LYS A 318 1.89 -15.97 10.03
C LYS A 318 0.84 -14.86 10.11
N SER A 319 0.61 -14.33 11.31
CA SER A 319 -0.14 -13.09 11.49
C SER A 319 0.83 -11.91 11.57
N GLU A 320 0.42 -10.72 11.08
CA GLU A 320 1.12 -9.48 11.45
C GLU A 320 1.19 -9.40 12.97
N ALA A 321 2.38 -9.08 13.50
CA ALA A 321 2.63 -8.99 14.94
C ALA A 321 1.53 -8.15 15.60
N SER A 322 0.89 -8.73 16.62
CA SER A 322 -0.14 -8.10 17.45
C SER A 322 0.51 -7.58 18.73
#